data_AF-A0ABD5LSI3-F1
#
_entry.id   AF-A0ABD5LSI3-F1
#
_cell.length_a   1.000
_cell.length_b   1.000
_cell.length_c   1.000
_cell.angle_alpha   90.00
_cell.angle_beta   90.00
_cell.angle_gamma   90.00
#
_symmetry.space_group_name_H-M   'P 1'
#
loop_
_entity.id
_entity.type
_entity.pdbx_description
1 polymer ?
#
loop_
_entity_poly.entity_id
_entity_poly.type
_entity_poly.pdbx_seq_one_letter_code
_entity_poly.pdbx_strand_id
1 'polypeptide(L)'
;MKELLNHCVGVHRAYSEIYNQTEVFYKIANYKLFKKGKELIFKAELQCSDIDMASLTACGYSITQDDNGIFYYTTKITMSTYKPTRKDYAELSQKIQNKGIWYFIGNTGYTMYLSNSSIGRYSQESIIYMVMFYLGSITRYHPYMFDEIFSDKEQWLMSEFLNTQPKQFLYLATARILGQSVLKAYASF
;
A
#
# COMPACT_ATOMS: atom_id res chain seq x y z
N MET A 1 -13.73 -1.77 -11.25
CA MET A 1 -13.91 -2.05 -9.81
C MET A 1 -13.06 -3.22 -9.36
N LYS A 2 -13.19 -4.41 -9.96
CA LYS A 2 -12.40 -5.61 -9.59
C LYS A 2 -10.90 -5.36 -9.51
N GLU A 3 -10.30 -4.73 -10.51
CA GLU A 3 -8.86 -4.40 -10.49
C GLU A 3 -8.44 -3.44 -9.37
N LEU A 4 -9.33 -2.53 -8.93
CA LEU A 4 -9.02 -1.61 -7.84
C LEU A 4 -8.90 -2.34 -6.49
N LEU A 5 -9.65 -3.42 -6.29
CA LEU A 5 -9.59 -4.23 -5.08
C LEU A 5 -8.25 -4.96 -4.96
N ASN A 6 -7.66 -5.37 -6.08
CA ASN A 6 -6.31 -5.95 -6.12
C ASN A 6 -5.24 -4.94 -5.63
N HIS A 7 -5.47 -3.65 -5.86
CA HIS A 7 -4.58 -2.58 -5.42
C HIS A 7 -4.91 -2.03 -4.01
N CYS A 8 -5.89 -2.61 -3.32
CA CYS A 8 -6.22 -2.27 -1.94
C CYS A 8 -5.41 -3.16 -0.98
N VAL A 9 -4.44 -2.59 -0.27
CA VAL A 9 -3.54 -3.30 0.64
C VAL A 9 -4.31 -4.08 1.72
N GLY A 10 -5.47 -3.61 2.15
CA GLY A 10 -6.23 -4.31 3.17
C GLY A 10 -6.95 -5.58 2.70
N VAL A 11 -7.15 -5.76 1.38
CA VAL A 11 -7.90 -6.92 0.81
C VAL A 11 -7.19 -7.60 -0.37
N HIS A 12 -5.99 -7.15 -0.75
CA HIS A 12 -5.26 -7.71 -1.89
C HIS A 12 -5.03 -9.22 -1.80
N ARG A 13 -4.78 -9.75 -0.59
CA ARG A 13 -4.58 -11.19 -0.39
C ARG A 13 -5.85 -11.98 -0.68
N ALA A 14 -6.98 -11.48 -0.17
CA ALA A 14 -8.27 -12.07 -0.41
C ALA A 14 -8.66 -12.04 -1.88
N TYR A 15 -8.30 -10.95 -2.56
CA TYR A 15 -8.45 -10.83 -4.00
C TYR A 15 -7.61 -11.91 -4.72
N SER A 16 -6.32 -11.99 -4.41
CA SER A 16 -5.39 -12.98 -4.99
C SER A 16 -5.88 -14.42 -4.81
N GLU A 17 -6.38 -14.76 -3.62
CA GLU A 17 -6.93 -16.09 -3.31
C GLU A 17 -8.17 -16.40 -4.15
N ILE A 18 -9.14 -15.48 -4.17
CA ILE A 18 -10.38 -15.66 -4.93
C ILE A 18 -10.08 -15.79 -6.43
N TYR A 19 -9.22 -14.95 -6.99
CA TYR A 19 -8.97 -14.95 -8.43
C TYR A 19 -7.84 -15.90 -8.87
N ASN A 20 -7.21 -16.60 -7.93
CA ASN A 20 -6.02 -17.44 -8.16
C ASN A 20 -4.91 -16.67 -8.92
N GLN A 21 -4.61 -15.47 -8.41
CA GLN A 21 -3.62 -14.55 -8.97
C GLN A 21 -2.52 -14.26 -7.94
N THR A 22 -1.30 -14.00 -8.41
CA THR A 22 -0.19 -13.61 -7.54
C THR A 22 -0.45 -12.29 -6.84
N GLU A 23 -0.04 -12.16 -5.57
CA GLU A 23 -0.15 -10.91 -4.82
C GLU A 23 0.59 -9.77 -5.53
N VAL A 24 -0.05 -8.60 -5.57
CA VAL A 24 0.54 -7.39 -6.17
C VAL A 24 1.39 -6.62 -5.15
N PHE A 25 1.47 -7.05 -3.90
CA PHE A 25 2.20 -6.36 -2.84
C PHE A 25 3.25 -7.24 -2.19
N TYR A 26 4.46 -6.70 -2.05
CA TYR A 26 5.49 -7.28 -1.20
C TYR A 26 5.55 -6.54 0.13
N LYS A 27 5.53 -7.27 1.23
CA LYS A 27 5.64 -6.68 2.56
C LYS A 27 7.04 -6.14 2.79
N ILE A 28 7.12 -4.94 3.35
CA ILE A 28 8.38 -4.35 3.81
C ILE A 28 8.60 -4.78 5.27
N ALA A 29 9.64 -5.58 5.52
CA ALA A 29 9.96 -6.11 6.84
C ALA A 29 10.57 -5.04 7.76
N ASN A 30 11.48 -4.24 7.19
CA ASN A 30 12.17 -3.16 7.91
C ASN A 30 12.51 -2.05 6.93
N TYR A 31 12.66 -0.82 7.43
CA TYR A 31 13.15 0.28 6.62
C TYR A 31 14.04 1.20 7.45
N LYS A 32 15.04 1.77 6.79
CA LYS A 32 15.98 2.71 7.38
C LYS A 32 16.11 3.93 6.48
N LEU A 33 16.15 5.08 7.13
CA LEU A 33 16.47 6.35 6.50
C LEU A 33 17.87 6.75 6.92
N PHE A 34 18.75 6.99 5.96
CA PHE A 34 20.11 7.42 6.24
C PHE A 34 20.57 8.50 5.28
N LYS A 35 21.56 9.27 5.73
CA LYS A 35 22.14 10.37 4.99
C LYS A 35 23.56 10.01 4.57
N LYS A 36 23.89 10.22 3.30
CA LYS A 36 25.27 10.11 2.80
C LYS A 36 25.64 11.39 2.06
N GLY A 37 26.42 12.25 2.69
CA GLY A 37 26.75 13.58 2.14
C GLY A 37 25.49 14.43 1.92
N LYS A 38 25.20 14.77 0.67
CA LYS A 38 23.99 15.47 0.24
C LYS A 38 22.86 14.54 -0.22
N GLU A 39 23.01 13.23 -0.09
CA GLU A 39 21.96 12.28 -0.43
C GLU A 39 21.16 11.89 0.81
N LEU A 40 19.83 11.97 0.71
CA LEU A 40 18.91 11.38 1.67
C LEU A 40 18.36 10.08 1.05
N ILE A 41 18.60 8.96 1.72
CA ILE A 41 18.41 7.62 1.17
C ILE A 41 17.44 6.84 2.04
N PHE A 42 16.40 6.31 1.41
CA PHE A 42 15.47 5.34 1.99
C PHE A 42 15.84 3.94 1.50
N LYS A 43 16.08 3.03 2.43
CA LYS A 43 16.35 1.61 2.17
C LYS A 43 15.32 0.76 2.91
N ALA A 44 14.60 -0.08 2.18
CA ALA A 44 13.57 -0.96 2.69
C ALA A 44 13.91 -2.42 2.39
N GLU A 45 13.77 -3.28 3.39
CA GLU A 45 13.90 -4.73 3.31
C GLU A 45 12.60 -5.33 2.78
N LEU A 46 12.69 -6.06 1.67
CA LEU A 46 11.54 -6.66 0.98
C LEU A 46 11.44 -8.15 1.30
N GLN A 47 10.23 -8.60 1.59
CA GLN A 47 9.89 -10.03 1.65
C GLN A 47 9.51 -10.52 0.25
N CYS A 48 10.51 -10.76 -0.60
CA CYS A 48 10.36 -11.31 -1.95
C CYS A 48 11.40 -12.41 -2.21
N SER A 49 11.24 -13.14 -3.32
CA SER A 49 12.16 -14.20 -3.77
C SER A 49 12.92 -13.78 -5.04
N ASP A 50 13.93 -14.55 -5.44
CA ASP A 50 14.73 -14.26 -6.65
C ASP A 50 13.89 -14.16 -7.93
N ILE A 51 12.79 -14.92 -8.00
CA ILE A 51 11.85 -14.96 -9.13
C ILE A 51 11.17 -13.60 -9.34
N ASP A 52 10.98 -12.83 -8.26
CA ASP A 52 10.23 -11.57 -8.28
C ASP A 52 11.06 -10.40 -8.82
N MET A 53 12.39 -10.54 -8.83
CA MET A 53 13.35 -9.48 -9.19
C MET A 53 13.14 -8.92 -10.58
N ALA A 54 12.79 -9.78 -11.55
CA ALA A 54 12.51 -9.36 -12.92
C ALA A 54 11.29 -8.43 -12.97
N SER A 55 10.19 -8.79 -12.29
CA SER A 55 8.96 -7.99 -12.24
C SER A 55 9.16 -6.64 -11.54
N LEU A 56 9.90 -6.65 -10.44
CA LEU A 56 10.18 -5.44 -9.67
C LEU A 56 11.12 -4.48 -10.42
N THR A 57 12.13 -5.03 -11.11
CA THR A 57 13.01 -4.23 -11.96
C THR A 57 12.25 -3.62 -13.13
N ALA A 58 11.33 -4.37 -13.75
CA ALA A 58 10.44 -3.87 -14.81
C ALA A 58 9.53 -2.72 -14.32
N CYS A 59 9.15 -2.72 -13.04
CA CYS A 59 8.41 -1.62 -12.39
C CYS A 59 9.27 -0.39 -12.05
N GLY A 60 10.57 -0.43 -12.37
CA GLY A 60 11.52 0.65 -12.15
C GLY A 60 12.00 0.77 -10.69
N TYR A 61 12.08 -0.36 -9.97
CA TYR A 61 12.67 -0.42 -8.64
C TYR A 61 14.16 -0.78 -8.71
N SER A 62 14.97 -0.10 -7.89
CA SER A 62 16.38 -0.44 -7.70
C SER A 62 16.49 -1.39 -6.52
N ILE A 63 16.55 -2.69 -6.79
CA ILE A 63 16.65 -3.73 -5.76
C ILE A 63 18.05 -4.34 -5.78
N THR A 64 18.63 -4.49 -4.60
CA THR A 64 19.92 -5.13 -4.39
C THR A 64 19.76 -6.27 -3.40
N GLN A 65 20.40 -7.40 -3.67
CA GLN A 65 20.49 -8.51 -2.74
C GLN A 65 21.78 -8.36 -1.90
N ASP A 66 21.68 -8.63 -0.62
CA ASP A 66 22.81 -8.66 0.31
C ASP A 66 23.39 -10.08 0.41
N ASP A 67 24.58 -10.24 0.99
CA ASP A 67 25.29 -11.53 1.08
C ASP A 67 24.48 -12.61 1.84
N ASN A 68 23.55 -12.18 2.70
CA ASN A 68 22.63 -13.04 3.45
C ASN A 68 21.36 -13.43 2.65
N GLY A 69 21.28 -13.08 1.37
CA GLY A 69 20.11 -13.34 0.52
C GLY A 69 18.92 -12.39 0.76
N ILE A 70 19.10 -11.31 1.52
CA ILE A 70 18.04 -10.34 1.84
C ILE A 70 17.93 -9.29 0.72
N PHE A 71 16.70 -9.03 0.25
CA PHE A 71 16.44 -8.04 -0.79
C PHE A 71 16.16 -6.66 -0.23
N TYR A 72 16.79 -5.65 -0.82
CA TYR A 72 16.63 -4.26 -0.42
C TYR A 72 16.21 -3.37 -1.58
N TYR A 73 15.07 -2.71 -1.44
CA TYR A 73 14.70 -1.57 -2.26
C TYR A 73 15.39 -0.29 -1.77
N THR A 74 15.99 0.46 -2.69
CA THR A 74 16.62 1.75 -2.36
C THR A 74 16.09 2.88 -3.24
N THR A 75 15.76 4.02 -2.63
CA THR A 75 15.48 5.27 -3.32
C THR A 75 16.15 6.44 -2.63
N LYS A 76 16.53 7.46 -3.41
CA LYS A 76 17.28 8.61 -2.91
C LYS A 76 16.84 9.92 -3.55
N ILE A 77 17.06 11.01 -2.82
CA ILE A 77 16.98 12.37 -3.33
C ILE A 77 18.28 13.12 -3.04
N THR A 78 18.56 14.15 -3.83
CA THR A 78 19.73 15.02 -3.64
C THR A 78 19.29 16.30 -2.95
N MET A 79 19.76 16.50 -1.73
CA MET A 79 19.48 17.70 -0.93
C MET A 79 20.33 18.87 -1.40
N SER A 80 19.80 20.09 -1.29
CA SER A 80 20.58 21.30 -1.59
C SER A 80 21.66 21.56 -0.54
N THR A 81 21.39 21.20 0.73
CA THR A 81 22.30 21.38 1.87
C THR A 81 22.67 20.06 2.53
N TYR A 82 23.67 20.07 3.42
CA TYR A 82 24.10 18.87 4.15
C TYR A 82 23.20 18.50 5.34
N LYS A 83 22.23 19.36 5.69
CA LYS A 83 21.24 19.11 6.74
C LYS A 83 19.87 18.91 6.08
N PRO A 84 19.21 17.76 6.30
CA PRO A 84 17.90 17.52 5.70
C PRO A 84 16.88 18.51 6.25
N THR A 85 16.19 19.20 5.35
CA THR A 85 15.10 20.11 5.65
C THR A 85 13.76 19.38 5.59
N ARG A 86 12.70 19.98 6.15
CA ARG A 86 11.33 19.45 6.02
C ARG A 86 10.91 19.27 4.56
N LYS A 87 11.40 20.12 3.66
CA LYS A 87 11.16 20.03 2.21
C LYS A 87 11.80 18.78 1.62
N ASP A 88 13.03 18.46 2.01
CA ASP A 88 13.72 17.25 1.54
C ASP A 88 12.96 15.98 1.99
N TYR A 89 12.49 15.93 3.24
CA TYR A 89 11.67 14.79 3.70
C TYR A 89 10.33 14.69 2.94
N ALA A 90 9.69 15.83 2.64
CA ALA A 90 8.45 15.84 1.86
C ALA A 90 8.68 15.34 0.43
N GLU A 91 9.77 15.76 -0.22
CA GLU A 91 10.14 15.31 -1.57
C GLU A 91 10.43 13.81 -1.60
N LEU A 92 11.18 13.30 -0.62
CA LEU A 92 11.44 11.87 -0.49
C LEU A 92 10.14 11.08 -0.27
N SER A 93 9.26 11.57 0.61
CA SER A 93 7.96 10.94 0.86
C SER A 93 7.11 10.90 -0.42
N GLN A 94 7.09 11.97 -1.19
CA GLN A 94 6.36 12.01 -2.46
C GLN A 94 6.96 11.03 -3.48
N LYS A 95 8.29 10.92 -3.54
CA LYS A 95 8.98 9.95 -4.40
C LYS A 95 8.66 8.50 -4.01
N ILE A 96 8.58 8.20 -2.71
CA ILE A 96 8.20 6.89 -2.16
C ILE A 96 6.74 6.55 -2.52
N GLN A 97 5.82 7.49 -2.33
CA GLN A 97 4.40 7.30 -2.65
C GLN A 97 4.16 7.13 -4.15
N ASN A 98 4.81 7.92 -5.00
CA ASN A 98 4.74 7.79 -6.47
C ASN A 98 5.29 6.44 -6.96
N LYS A 99 6.22 5.86 -6.19
CA LYS A 99 6.75 4.51 -6.41
C LYS A 99 5.82 3.41 -5.87
N GLY A 100 4.66 3.74 -5.29
CA GLY A 100 3.66 2.75 -4.89
C GLY A 100 4.00 2.02 -3.60
N ILE A 101 4.74 2.67 -2.69
CA ILE A 101 4.85 2.19 -1.31
C ILE A 101 3.65 2.71 -0.52
N TRP A 102 2.86 1.78 -0.03
CA TRP A 102 1.65 2.03 0.73
C TRP A 102 1.76 1.47 2.13
N TYR A 103 0.88 1.95 3.02
CA TYR A 103 0.87 1.54 4.41
C TYR A 103 -0.53 1.11 4.84
N PHE A 104 -0.55 0.16 5.75
CA PHE A 104 -1.73 -0.39 6.37
C PHE A 104 -1.59 -0.27 7.88
N ILE A 105 -2.68 0.09 8.56
CA ILE A 105 -2.70 0.30 10.01
C ILE A 105 -3.29 -0.96 10.63
N GLY A 106 -2.39 -1.88 10.98
CA GLY A 106 -2.74 -3.11 11.67
C GLY A 106 -2.83 -2.93 13.18
N ASN A 107 -3.02 -4.05 13.89
CA ASN A 107 -3.03 -4.05 15.36
C ASN A 107 -1.65 -3.71 15.94
N THR A 108 -0.55 -4.10 15.27
CA THR A 108 0.83 -3.84 15.70
C THR A 108 1.38 -2.50 15.19
N GLY A 109 0.53 -1.64 14.62
CA GLY A 109 0.92 -0.37 14.03
C GLY A 109 1.03 -0.42 12.50
N TYR A 110 1.92 0.40 11.96
CA TYR A 110 2.07 0.59 10.52
C TYR A 110 2.84 -0.57 9.88
N THR A 111 2.21 -1.24 8.92
CA THR A 111 2.88 -2.18 8.02
C THR A 111 2.98 -1.55 6.64
N MET A 112 4.17 -1.54 6.04
CA MET A 112 4.39 -1.00 4.71
C MET A 112 4.46 -2.12 3.66
N TYR A 113 4.02 -1.79 2.45
CA TYR A 113 3.96 -2.68 1.31
C TYR A 113 4.47 -1.97 0.06
N LEU A 114 5.20 -2.70 -0.79
CA LEU A 114 5.65 -2.25 -2.09
C LEU A 114 4.76 -2.86 -3.18
N SER A 115 4.16 -2.02 -4.02
CA SER A 115 3.39 -2.48 -5.19
C SER A 115 4.30 -3.07 -6.27
N ASN A 116 3.94 -4.21 -6.83
CA ASN A 116 4.55 -4.82 -8.01
C ASN A 116 3.83 -4.42 -9.31
N SER A 117 3.00 -3.38 -9.28
CA SER A 117 2.33 -2.86 -10.46
C SER A 117 2.81 -1.44 -10.75
N SER A 118 3.12 -1.18 -12.03
CA SER A 118 3.37 0.16 -12.56
C SER A 118 2.07 0.94 -12.82
N ILE A 119 0.94 0.23 -12.93
CA ILE A 119 -0.39 0.79 -13.17
C ILE A 119 -1.17 0.81 -11.85
N GLY A 120 -2.06 1.79 -11.67
CA GLY A 120 -3.00 1.78 -10.54
C GLY A 120 -2.38 2.11 -9.19
N ARG A 121 -1.26 2.85 -9.15
CA ARG A 121 -0.62 3.35 -7.90
C ARG A 121 -1.41 4.49 -7.27
N TYR A 122 -2.66 4.24 -6.92
CA TYR A 122 -3.50 5.18 -6.18
C TYR A 122 -3.26 5.04 -4.69
N SER A 123 -3.47 6.14 -3.96
CA SER A 123 -3.46 6.10 -2.50
C SER A 123 -4.54 5.18 -1.97
N GLN A 124 -4.28 4.51 -0.84
CA GLN A 124 -5.21 3.55 -0.26
C GLN A 124 -6.54 4.22 0.11
N GLU A 125 -6.49 5.47 0.56
CA GLU A 125 -7.65 6.30 0.83
C GLU A 125 -8.51 6.51 -0.42
N SER A 126 -7.89 6.77 -1.56
CA SER A 126 -8.59 6.93 -2.84
C SER A 126 -9.25 5.64 -3.28
N ILE A 127 -8.56 4.50 -3.18
CA ILE A 127 -9.09 3.20 -3.57
C ILE A 127 -10.30 2.83 -2.72
N ILE A 128 -10.16 2.94 -1.39
CA ILE A 128 -11.24 2.62 -0.47
C ILE A 128 -12.44 3.53 -0.73
N TYR A 129 -12.21 4.83 -0.90
CA TYR A 129 -13.27 5.80 -1.21
C TYR A 129 -14.00 5.46 -2.53
N MET A 130 -13.26 5.15 -3.59
CA MET A 130 -13.85 4.81 -4.90
C MET A 130 -14.69 3.54 -4.83
N VAL A 131 -14.22 2.51 -4.10
CA VAL A 131 -14.98 1.27 -3.93
C VAL A 131 -16.23 1.52 -3.07
N MET A 132 -16.12 2.24 -1.95
CA MET A 132 -17.29 2.60 -1.13
C MET A 132 -18.32 3.41 -1.91
N PHE A 133 -17.87 4.39 -2.69
CA PHE A 133 -18.73 5.20 -3.54
C PHE A 133 -19.45 4.35 -4.60
N TYR A 134 -18.72 3.42 -5.24
CA TYR A 134 -19.30 2.49 -6.20
C TYR A 134 -20.35 1.58 -5.55
N LEU A 135 -20.03 0.96 -4.40
CA LEU A 135 -20.95 0.10 -3.66
C LEU A 135 -22.24 0.86 -3.26
N GLY A 136 -22.09 2.09 -2.75
CA GLY A 136 -23.25 2.93 -2.43
C GLY A 136 -24.10 3.29 -3.67
N SER A 137 -23.46 3.47 -4.82
CA SER A 137 -24.15 3.76 -6.08
C SER A 137 -24.96 2.55 -6.59
N ILE A 138 -24.36 1.36 -6.62
CA ILE A 138 -25.08 0.16 -7.08
C ILE A 138 -26.24 -0.20 -6.17
N THR A 139 -26.10 -0.06 -4.84
CA THR A 139 -27.22 -0.33 -3.92
C THR A 139 -28.44 0.57 -4.14
N ARG A 140 -28.23 1.78 -4.69
CA ARG A 140 -29.30 2.75 -4.95
C ARG A 140 -29.87 2.63 -6.36
N TYR A 141 -29.01 2.46 -7.36
CA TYR A 141 -29.38 2.58 -8.77
C TYR A 141 -29.45 1.24 -9.50
N HIS A 142 -28.73 0.21 -9.03
CA HIS A 142 -28.65 -1.10 -9.66
C HIS A 142 -28.60 -2.23 -8.61
N PRO A 143 -29.66 -2.42 -7.79
CA PRO A 143 -29.65 -3.36 -6.67
C PRO A 143 -29.40 -4.82 -7.10
N TYR A 144 -29.83 -5.22 -8.29
CA TYR A 144 -29.58 -6.57 -8.81
C TYR A 144 -28.08 -6.89 -8.98
N MET A 145 -27.25 -5.89 -9.33
CA MET A 145 -25.80 -6.07 -9.42
C MET A 145 -25.16 -6.25 -8.04
N PHE A 146 -25.75 -5.64 -7.01
CA PHE A 146 -25.31 -5.84 -5.64
C PHE A 146 -25.61 -7.27 -5.20
N ASP A 147 -26.82 -7.76 -5.47
CA ASP A 147 -27.20 -9.14 -5.13
C ASP A 147 -26.31 -10.16 -5.85
N GLU A 148 -26.00 -9.95 -7.13
CA GLU A 148 -25.07 -10.78 -7.91
C GLU A 148 -23.68 -10.86 -7.24
N ILE A 149 -23.04 -9.70 -6.97
CA ILE A 149 -21.73 -9.62 -6.31
C ILE A 149 -21.73 -10.33 -4.94
N PHE A 150 -22.82 -10.22 -4.18
CA PHE A 150 -22.96 -10.81 -2.84
C PHE A 150 -23.44 -12.27 -2.82
N SER A 151 -23.85 -12.81 -3.96
CA SER A 151 -24.25 -14.22 -4.11
C SER A 151 -23.17 -15.10 -4.74
N ASP A 152 -22.14 -14.46 -5.30
CA ASP A 152 -21.07 -15.12 -6.04
C ASP A 152 -19.78 -15.30 -5.24
N LYS A 153 -18.76 -15.81 -5.94
CA LYS A 153 -17.36 -15.96 -5.50
C LYS A 153 -16.76 -14.71 -4.83
N GLU A 154 -17.32 -13.53 -5.09
CA GLU A 154 -16.87 -12.24 -4.58
C GLU A 154 -17.42 -11.90 -3.19
N GLN A 155 -18.41 -12.64 -2.69
CA GLN A 155 -19.06 -12.36 -1.41
C GLN A 155 -18.06 -12.28 -0.25
N TRP A 156 -17.08 -13.19 -0.21
CA TRP A 156 -16.08 -13.20 0.85
C TRP A 156 -15.16 -11.97 0.78
N LEU A 157 -14.68 -11.61 -0.42
CA LEU A 157 -13.89 -10.39 -0.64
C LEU A 157 -14.65 -9.13 -0.24
N MET A 158 -15.92 -9.04 -0.63
CA MET A 158 -16.76 -7.88 -0.33
C MET A 158 -17.06 -7.78 1.16
N SER A 159 -17.34 -8.91 1.80
CA SER A 159 -17.54 -8.98 3.25
C SER A 159 -16.29 -8.53 4.00
N GLU A 160 -15.11 -9.01 3.62
CA GLU A 160 -13.86 -8.55 4.21
C GLU A 160 -13.63 -7.05 3.98
N PHE A 161 -13.87 -6.58 2.75
CA PHE A 161 -13.74 -5.17 2.42
C PHE A 161 -14.62 -4.30 3.31
N LEU A 162 -15.92 -4.60 3.39
CA LEU A 162 -16.89 -3.82 4.17
C LEU A 162 -16.60 -3.85 5.68
N ASN A 163 -16.06 -4.96 6.20
CA ASN A 163 -15.75 -5.09 7.62
C ASN A 163 -14.48 -4.34 8.04
N THR A 164 -13.51 -4.19 7.13
CA THR A 164 -12.15 -3.73 7.46
C THR A 164 -11.80 -2.37 6.87
N GLN A 165 -12.12 -2.14 5.60
CA GLN A 165 -11.63 -0.98 4.84
C GLN A 165 -12.27 0.36 5.23
N PRO A 166 -13.57 0.45 5.55
CA PRO A 166 -14.14 1.73 6.02
C PRO A 166 -13.45 2.27 7.28
N LYS A 167 -13.12 1.40 8.24
CA LYS A 167 -12.34 1.80 9.44
C LYS A 167 -10.94 2.23 9.06
N GLN A 168 -10.29 1.48 8.16
CA GLN A 168 -8.97 1.82 7.64
C GLN A 168 -8.96 3.20 6.97
N PHE A 169 -9.99 3.52 6.17
CA PHE A 169 -10.15 4.84 5.55
C PHE A 169 -10.19 5.96 6.58
N LEU A 170 -10.94 5.81 7.67
CA LEU A 170 -10.99 6.81 8.74
C LEU A 170 -9.61 7.05 9.34
N TYR A 171 -8.87 5.99 9.69
CA TYR A 171 -7.53 6.14 10.24
C TYR A 171 -6.56 6.85 9.28
N LEU A 172 -6.57 6.45 8.00
CA LEU A 172 -5.71 7.05 6.98
C LEU A 172 -6.07 8.51 6.72
N ALA A 173 -7.36 8.82 6.59
CA ALA A 173 -7.85 10.18 6.38
C ALA A 173 -7.52 11.09 7.58
N THR A 174 -7.74 10.61 8.81
CA THR A 174 -7.39 11.37 10.02
C THR A 174 -5.89 11.59 10.12
N ALA A 175 -5.06 10.58 9.86
CA ALA A 175 -3.60 10.72 9.85
C ALA A 175 -3.14 11.78 8.84
N ARG A 176 -3.76 11.80 7.66
CA ARG A 176 -3.47 12.75 6.61
C ARG A 176 -3.89 14.18 6.97
N ILE A 177 -5.06 14.37 7.58
CA ILE A 177 -5.57 15.68 8.01
C ILE A 177 -4.71 16.25 9.14
N LEU A 178 -4.33 15.43 10.12
CA LEU A 178 -3.51 15.87 11.26
C LEU A 178 -2.03 16.02 10.92
N GLY A 179 -1.57 15.42 9.81
CA GLY A 179 -0.15 15.38 9.46
C GLY A 179 0.69 14.56 10.45
N GLN A 180 0.06 13.62 11.15
CA GLN A 180 0.66 12.79 12.19
C GLN A 180 0.27 11.33 12.02
N SER A 181 1.11 10.42 12.52
CA SER A 181 0.79 9.00 12.54
C SER A 181 -0.32 8.72 13.55
N VAL A 182 -1.47 8.22 13.07
CA VAL A 182 -2.58 7.73 13.90
C VAL A 182 -2.42 6.24 14.10
N LEU A 183 -2.27 5.83 15.35
CA LEU A 183 -2.25 4.42 15.72
C LEU A 183 -3.66 3.97 16.08
N LYS A 184 -3.98 2.72 15.76
CA LYS A 184 -5.19 2.08 16.26
C LYS A 184 -5.09 2.02 17.79
N ALA A 185 -6.01 2.68 18.49
CA ALA A 185 -6.09 2.57 19.93
C ALA A 185 -6.42 1.12 20.30
N TYR A 186 -5.67 0.54 21.24
CA TYR A 186 -6.02 -0.73 21.89
C TYR A 186 -7.22 -0.50 22.82
N ALA A 187 -8.39 -0.28 22.24
CA ALA A 187 -9.65 -0.44 22.95
C ALA A 187 -10.23 -1.77 22.47
N SER A 188 -9.91 -2.83 23.21
CA SER A 188 -10.68 -4.07 23.18
C SER A 188 -12.11 -3.73 23.60
N PHE A 189 -13.04 -3.78 22.65
CA PHE A 189 -14.47 -3.87 22.90
C PHE A 189 -14.91 -5.31 22.63
#